data_AF-A0AAN1HYB1-F1
#
_entry.id   AF-A0AAN1HYB1-F1
#
_cell.length_a   1.000
_cell.length_b   1.000
_cell.length_c   1.000
_cell.angle_alpha   90.00
_cell.angle_beta   90.00
_cell.angle_gamma   90.00
#
_symmetry.space_group_name_H-M   'P 1'
#
loop_
_entity.id
_entity.type
_entity.pdbx_description
1 polymer ?
#
loop_
_entity_poly.entity_id
_entity_poly.type
_entity_poly.pdbx_seq_one_letter_code
_entity_poly.pdbx_strand_id
1 'polypeptide(L)'
;MITAASRKAGAAVTFKKTFGFHPLAAWCANTTESLAMCLRPGNAGANTVADHITVLSDALAQIPGSSAAKILVRVDGAGATHGLLEYLEALNTTRRVVRYTVGWKITDADEQAIAQLPESAWETSAHQDGSLQDGYFVAELTGLNTREH
;
A
#
# COMPACT_ATOMS: atom_id res chain seq x y z
N MET A 1 13.28 -2.02 -7.46
CA MET A 1 14.03 -2.88 -8.42
C MET A 1 15.49 -2.86 -8.02
N ILE A 2 16.13 -4.02 -7.94
CA ILE A 2 17.59 -4.13 -7.71
C ILE A 2 18.16 -4.87 -8.91
N THR A 3 19.06 -4.25 -9.67
CA THR A 3 19.67 -4.88 -10.85
C THR A 3 20.74 -5.90 -10.44
N ALA A 4 20.89 -6.95 -11.24
CA ALA A 4 21.93 -7.96 -11.06
C ALA A 4 22.75 -8.11 -12.35
N ALA A 5 24.08 -8.23 -12.21
CA ALA A 5 24.97 -8.47 -13.35
C ALA A 5 25.15 -9.97 -13.67
N SER A 6 24.67 -10.86 -12.80
CA SER A 6 24.83 -12.31 -12.94
C SER A 6 23.56 -13.07 -12.58
N ARG A 7 23.44 -14.30 -13.09
CA ARG A 7 22.28 -15.20 -12.90
C ARG A 7 22.27 -15.84 -11.51
N LYS A 8 22.28 -15.01 -10.46
CA LYS A 8 22.03 -15.47 -9.08
C LYS A 8 20.64 -16.08 -8.99
N ALA A 9 20.43 -17.02 -8.07
CA ALA A 9 19.11 -17.59 -7.82
C ALA A 9 18.08 -16.47 -7.57
N GLY A 10 16.96 -16.51 -8.29
CA GLY A 10 15.90 -15.49 -8.23
C GLY A 10 16.11 -14.27 -9.15
N ALA A 11 17.31 -14.02 -9.68
CA ALA A 11 17.50 -12.95 -10.65
C ALA A 11 16.80 -13.31 -11.97
N ALA A 12 15.88 -12.45 -12.43
CA ALA A 12 15.07 -12.69 -13.62
C ALA A 12 14.86 -11.41 -14.43
N VAL A 13 14.41 -11.56 -15.68
CA VAL A 13 13.99 -10.43 -16.51
C VAL A 13 12.74 -9.80 -15.91
N THR A 14 12.72 -8.47 -15.91
CA THR A 14 11.71 -7.67 -15.22
C THR A 14 10.74 -7.05 -16.23
N PHE A 15 9.59 -6.57 -15.75
CA PHE A 15 8.63 -5.83 -16.59
C PHE A 15 9.27 -4.62 -17.29
N LYS A 16 10.20 -3.92 -16.60
CA LYS A 16 10.95 -2.78 -17.17
C LYS A 16 12.11 -3.19 -18.08
N LYS A 17 12.14 -4.46 -18.54
CA LYS A 17 13.19 -5.03 -19.40
C LYS A 17 14.60 -4.92 -18.82
N THR A 18 14.71 -4.87 -17.49
CA THR A 18 15.98 -5.00 -16.77
C THR A 18 16.14 -6.44 -16.28
N PHE A 19 17.30 -6.77 -15.67
CA PHE A 19 17.56 -8.08 -15.06
C PHE A 19 17.94 -7.90 -13.59
N GLY A 20 17.28 -8.63 -12.70
CA GLY A 20 17.51 -8.48 -11.27
C GLY A 20 16.37 -9.00 -10.40
N PHE A 21 16.07 -8.27 -9.32
CA PHE A 21 15.11 -8.63 -8.27
C PHE A 21 14.04 -7.56 -8.08
N HIS A 22 12.85 -7.99 -7.66
CA HIS A 22 11.72 -7.11 -7.40
C HIS A 22 11.36 -7.11 -5.91
N PRO A 23 12.20 -6.52 -5.04
CA PRO A 23 12.01 -6.61 -3.60
C PRO A 23 10.70 -5.96 -3.17
N LEU A 24 10.12 -6.51 -2.11
CA LEU A 24 9.02 -5.91 -1.35
C LEU A 24 9.50 -5.74 0.09
N ALA A 25 9.19 -4.61 0.72
CA ALA A 25 9.68 -4.31 2.06
C ALA A 25 8.71 -3.41 2.80
N ALA A 26 8.78 -3.46 4.13
CA ALA A 26 7.94 -2.70 5.04
C ALA A 26 8.81 -1.96 6.06
N TRP A 27 8.45 -0.69 6.30
CA TRP A 27 9.11 0.19 7.26
C TRP A 27 8.10 0.69 8.30
N CYS A 28 8.57 0.89 9.53
CA CYS A 28 7.82 1.58 10.55
C CYS A 28 7.91 3.09 10.29
N ALA A 29 6.79 3.73 9.94
CA ALA A 29 6.79 5.15 9.63
C ALA A 29 7.19 6.04 10.83
N ASN A 30 6.86 5.61 12.06
CA ASN A 30 7.14 6.36 13.30
C ASN A 30 8.62 6.38 13.68
N THR A 31 9.35 5.30 13.39
CA THR A 31 10.76 5.15 13.79
C THR A 31 11.72 5.12 12.62
N THR A 32 11.21 5.06 11.38
CA THR A 32 11.95 4.90 10.13
C THR A 32 12.69 3.56 9.97
N GLU A 33 12.47 2.62 10.89
CA GLU A 33 13.13 1.32 10.89
C GLU A 33 12.56 0.38 9.82
N SER A 34 13.45 -0.41 9.19
CA SER A 34 13.06 -1.50 8.29
C SER A 34 12.58 -2.69 9.12
N LEU A 35 11.33 -3.10 8.96
CA LEU A 35 10.72 -4.18 9.73
C LEU A 35 10.82 -5.54 9.01
N ALA A 36 10.62 -5.55 7.69
CA ALA A 36 10.67 -6.78 6.90
C ALA A 36 11.07 -6.49 5.45
N MET A 37 11.73 -7.45 4.81
CA MET A 37 12.10 -7.39 3.40
C MET A 37 12.07 -8.78 2.77
N CYS A 38 11.37 -8.90 1.64
CA CYS A 38 11.34 -10.08 0.81
C CYS A 38 12.05 -9.80 -0.51
N LEU A 39 13.16 -10.51 -0.75
CA LEU A 39 13.90 -10.41 -2.01
C LEU A 39 13.26 -11.32 -3.07
N ARG A 40 12.28 -10.79 -3.79
CA ARG A 40 11.52 -11.57 -4.77
C ARG A 40 12.19 -11.64 -6.13
N PRO A 41 11.87 -12.67 -6.93
CA PRO A 41 12.38 -12.77 -8.28
C PRO A 41 12.08 -11.54 -9.14
N GLY A 42 12.94 -11.26 -10.13
CA GLY A 42 12.79 -10.08 -11.00
C GLY A 42 11.48 -10.02 -11.79
N ASN A 43 10.88 -11.18 -12.05
CA ASN A 43 9.60 -11.33 -12.74
C ASN A 43 8.39 -11.43 -11.79
N ALA A 44 8.58 -11.22 -10.48
CA ALA A 44 7.48 -11.24 -9.52
C ALA A 44 6.49 -10.08 -9.78
N GLY A 45 5.19 -10.39 -9.75
CA GLY A 45 4.13 -9.40 -9.89
C GLY A 45 4.18 -8.35 -8.78
N ALA A 46 3.92 -7.09 -9.12
CA ALA A 46 3.85 -6.02 -8.12
C ALA A 46 2.74 -6.27 -7.06
N ASN A 47 1.68 -6.96 -7.48
CA ASN A 47 0.45 -7.14 -6.71
C ASN A 47 0.24 -8.58 -6.22
N THR A 48 1.31 -9.38 -6.15
CA THR A 48 1.20 -10.76 -5.64
C THR A 48 0.75 -10.73 -4.18
N VAL A 49 -0.52 -11.06 -3.93
CA VAL A 49 -1.15 -10.97 -2.60
C VAL A 49 -0.35 -11.72 -1.54
N ALA A 50 0.08 -12.95 -1.85
CA ALA A 50 0.83 -13.78 -0.91
C ALA A 50 2.12 -13.09 -0.42
N ASP A 51 2.85 -12.42 -1.31
CA ASP A 51 4.09 -11.71 -0.95
C ASP A 51 3.80 -10.54 0.00
N HIS A 52 2.72 -9.78 -0.26
CA HIS A 52 2.28 -8.67 0.60
C HIS A 52 1.86 -9.16 1.97
N ILE A 53 1.09 -10.26 2.04
CA ILE A 53 0.67 -10.87 3.30
C ILE A 53 1.89 -11.33 4.10
N THR A 54 2.86 -12.00 3.46
CA THR A 54 4.09 -12.45 4.13
C THR A 54 4.85 -11.26 4.71
N VAL A 55 5.17 -10.25 3.90
CA VAL A 55 5.94 -9.08 4.35
C VAL A 55 5.20 -8.31 5.47
N LEU A 56 3.88 -8.15 5.35
CA LEU A 56 3.09 -7.48 6.39
C LEU A 56 3.07 -8.29 7.69
N SER A 57 2.92 -9.61 7.60
CA SER A 57 2.89 -10.49 8.78
C SER A 57 4.22 -10.47 9.52
N ASP A 58 5.33 -10.56 8.76
CA ASP A 58 6.68 -10.47 9.32
C ASP A 58 6.92 -9.10 9.97
N ALA A 59 6.47 -8.01 9.33
CA ALA A 59 6.58 -6.67 9.90
C ALA A 59 5.78 -6.49 11.20
N LEU A 60 4.54 -6.99 11.25
CA LEU A 60 3.69 -6.92 12.45
C LEU A 60 4.27 -7.73 13.61
N ALA A 61 4.99 -8.82 13.32
CA ALA A 61 5.67 -9.63 14.33
C ALA A 61 6.85 -8.88 14.98
N GLN A 62 7.46 -7.91 14.30
CA GLN A 62 8.52 -7.08 14.84
C GLN A 62 8.01 -5.97 15.77
N ILE A 63 6.71 -5.63 15.72
CA ILE A 63 6.14 -4.52 16.50
C ILE A 63 5.63 -5.05 17.86
N PRO A 64 6.21 -4.62 19.00
CA PRO A 64 5.74 -5.03 20.31
C PRO A 64 4.27 -4.62 20.54
N GLY A 65 3.44 -5.56 20.99
CA GLY A 65 2.03 -5.29 21.27
C GLY A 65 1.16 -5.03 20.03
N SER A 66 1.63 -5.38 18.81
CA SER A 66 0.87 -5.16 17.58
C SER A 66 -0.52 -5.80 17.59
N SER A 67 -0.72 -6.89 18.34
CA SER A 67 -2.01 -7.56 18.54
C SER A 67 -3.04 -6.76 19.35
N ALA A 68 -2.66 -5.64 19.95
CA ALA A 68 -3.54 -4.75 20.70
C ALA A 68 -3.38 -3.25 20.32
N ALA A 69 -2.75 -2.97 19.17
CA ALA A 69 -2.41 -1.62 18.75
C ALA A 69 -3.44 -1.04 17.76
N LYS A 70 -3.36 0.28 17.57
CA LYS A 70 -3.94 0.99 16.43
C LYS A 70 -2.87 1.11 15.36
N ILE A 71 -3.10 0.52 14.19
CA ILE A 71 -2.12 0.42 13.11
C ILE A 71 -2.72 1.01 11.84
N LEU A 72 -1.96 1.90 11.20
CA LEU A 72 -2.24 2.38 9.86
C LEU A 72 -1.27 1.72 8.88
N VAL A 73 -1.79 0.91 7.95
CA VAL A 73 -0.99 0.28 6.90
C VAL A 73 -1.08 1.11 5.63
N ARG A 74 0.05 1.64 5.16
CA ARG A 74 0.14 2.32 3.86
C ARG A 74 0.78 1.38 2.86
N VAL A 75 0.11 1.13 1.74
CA VAL A 75 0.65 0.31 0.64
C VAL A 75 0.95 1.21 -0.54
N ASP A 76 2.24 1.43 -0.80
CA ASP A 76 2.72 2.24 -1.92
C ASP A 76 2.67 1.43 -3.23
N GLY A 77 1.88 1.92 -4.20
CA GLY A 77 1.71 1.35 -5.54
C GLY A 77 0.81 0.11 -5.65
N ALA A 78 -0.25 0.19 -6.47
CA ALA A 78 -1.11 -0.88 -7.02
C ALA A 78 -1.53 -2.07 -6.11
N GLY A 79 -1.31 -1.98 -4.80
CA GLY A 79 -1.62 -3.00 -3.80
C GLY A 79 -3.09 -3.06 -3.42
N ALA A 80 -3.97 -2.35 -4.12
CA ALA A 80 -5.41 -2.45 -4.00
C ALA A 80 -5.94 -3.75 -4.63
N THR A 81 -5.39 -4.89 -4.22
CA THR A 81 -5.97 -6.20 -4.53
C THR A 81 -6.98 -6.54 -3.44
N HIS A 82 -8.18 -6.97 -3.83
CA HIS A 82 -9.24 -7.39 -2.89
C HIS A 82 -8.72 -8.33 -1.81
N GLY A 83 -7.91 -9.35 -2.16
CA GLY A 83 -7.36 -10.28 -1.18
C GLY A 83 -6.41 -9.65 -0.13
N LEU A 84 -5.68 -8.58 -0.46
CA LEU A 84 -4.89 -7.85 0.55
C LEU A 84 -5.79 -7.01 1.46
N LEU A 85 -6.85 -6.40 0.90
CA LEU A 85 -7.81 -5.61 1.67
C LEU A 85 -8.59 -6.50 2.63
N GLU A 86 -9.11 -7.63 2.17
CA GLU A 86 -9.76 -8.66 2.99
C GLU A 86 -8.84 -9.13 4.13
N TYR A 87 -7.55 -9.35 3.84
CA TYR A 87 -6.59 -9.71 4.88
C TYR A 87 -6.42 -8.59 5.92
N LEU A 88 -6.27 -7.33 5.49
CA LEU A 88 -6.15 -6.17 6.38
C LEU A 88 -7.39 -5.98 7.26
N GLU A 89 -8.58 -6.15 6.69
CA GLU A 89 -9.83 -6.10 7.42
C GLU A 89 -9.92 -7.21 8.46
N ALA A 90 -9.57 -8.44 8.09
CA ALA A 90 -9.54 -9.60 8.98
C ALA A 90 -8.54 -9.48 10.14
N LEU A 91 -7.56 -8.56 10.05
CA LEU A 91 -6.70 -8.25 11.18
C LEU A 91 -7.45 -7.49 12.29
N ASN A 92 -8.58 -6.83 12.04
CA ASN A 92 -9.30 -6.16 13.11
C ASN A 92 -9.81 -7.15 14.17
N THR A 93 -9.63 -6.81 15.44
CA THR A 93 -10.16 -7.58 16.58
C THR A 93 -10.71 -6.61 17.63
N THR A 94 -11.29 -7.12 18.72
CA THR A 94 -11.73 -6.26 19.83
C THR A 94 -10.59 -5.48 20.49
N ARG A 95 -9.33 -5.91 20.30
CA ARG A 95 -8.13 -5.27 20.87
C ARG A 95 -7.27 -4.56 19.83
N ARG A 96 -7.40 -4.89 18.54
CA ARG A 96 -6.58 -4.36 17.45
C ARG A 96 -7.43 -3.61 16.44
N VAL A 97 -7.03 -2.39 16.12
CA VAL A 97 -7.64 -1.61 15.04
C VAL A 97 -6.63 -1.47 13.91
N VAL A 98 -6.99 -1.95 12.73
CA VAL A 98 -6.21 -1.80 11.50
C VAL A 98 -7.00 -0.94 10.53
N ARG A 99 -6.37 0.17 10.11
CA ARG A 99 -6.81 1.01 8.99
C ARG A 99 -5.76 0.93 7.89
N TYR A 100 -6.14 1.27 6.67
CA TYR A 100 -5.20 1.23 5.56
C TYR A 100 -5.44 2.34 4.54
N THR A 101 -4.38 2.64 3.78
CA THR A 101 -4.43 3.49 2.59
C THR A 101 -3.77 2.74 1.45
N VAL A 102 -4.44 2.67 0.30
CA VAL A 102 -3.90 2.02 -0.90
C VAL A 102 -4.07 2.94 -2.10
N GLY A 103 -3.11 2.90 -3.02
CA GLY A 103 -3.25 3.54 -4.33
C GLY A 103 -3.75 2.55 -5.37
N TRP A 104 -4.65 3.00 -6.25
CA TRP A 104 -5.06 2.27 -7.44
C TRP A 104 -5.00 3.15 -8.68
N LYS A 105 -5.07 2.51 -9.85
CA LYS A 105 -5.17 3.23 -11.12
C LYS A 105 -6.57 3.83 -11.24
N ILE A 106 -6.61 5.16 -11.37
CA ILE A 106 -7.83 5.92 -11.70
C ILE A 106 -8.34 5.48 -13.08
N THR A 107 -9.65 5.29 -13.16
CA THR A 107 -10.42 4.95 -14.36
C THR A 107 -11.46 6.02 -14.63
N ASP A 108 -12.06 5.99 -15.81
CA ASP A 108 -13.12 6.92 -16.21
C ASP A 108 -14.28 6.96 -15.20
N ALA A 109 -14.61 5.83 -14.55
CA ALA A 109 -15.63 5.78 -13.51
C ALA A 109 -15.24 6.55 -12.25
N ASP A 110 -13.96 6.48 -11.86
CA ASP A 110 -13.43 7.26 -10.73
C ASP A 110 -13.43 8.76 -11.08
N GLU A 111 -13.06 9.13 -12.31
CA GLU A 111 -13.10 10.52 -12.78
C GLU A 111 -14.53 11.08 -12.81
N GLN A 112 -15.51 10.30 -13.26
CA GLN A 112 -16.92 10.69 -13.23
C GLN A 112 -17.47 10.86 -11.82
N ALA A 113 -17.04 10.03 -10.87
CA ALA A 113 -17.41 10.19 -9.47
C ALA A 113 -16.77 11.46 -8.87
N ILE A 114 -15.48 11.68 -9.13
CA ILE A 114 -14.73 12.87 -8.68
C ILE A 114 -15.39 14.15 -9.22
N ALA A 115 -15.85 14.15 -10.48
CA ALA A 115 -16.50 15.29 -11.10
C ALA A 115 -17.85 15.68 -10.47
N GLN A 116 -18.47 14.79 -9.69
CA GLN A 116 -19.72 15.08 -8.96
C GLN A 116 -19.48 15.78 -7.61
N LEU A 117 -18.25 15.81 -7.12
CA LEU A 117 -17.93 16.44 -5.84
C LEU A 117 -18.04 17.97 -5.95
N PRO A 118 -18.80 18.63 -5.05
CA PRO A 118 -18.81 20.09 -5.01
C PRO A 118 -17.45 20.62 -4.53
N GLU A 119 -17.11 21.85 -4.91
CA GLU A 119 -15.85 22.49 -4.48
C GLU A 119 -15.68 22.50 -2.95
N SER A 120 -16.79 22.65 -2.21
CA SER A 120 -16.80 22.64 -0.74
C SER A 120 -16.50 21.27 -0.10
N ALA A 121 -16.47 20.18 -0.87
CA ALA A 121 -16.10 18.86 -0.36
C ALA A 121 -14.58 18.62 -0.32
N TRP A 122 -13.80 19.49 -0.96
CA TRP A 122 -12.35 19.37 -1.03
C TRP A 122 -11.68 20.10 0.13
N GLU A 123 -10.78 19.41 0.81
CA GLU A 123 -9.93 19.97 1.86
C GLU A 123 -8.47 19.93 1.42
N THR A 124 -7.67 20.92 1.83
CA THR A 124 -6.22 20.90 1.59
C THR A 124 -5.60 19.72 2.31
N SER A 125 -4.86 18.89 1.57
CA SER A 125 -4.17 17.75 2.14
C SER A 125 -3.05 18.18 3.10
N ALA A 126 -2.67 17.28 4.01
CA ALA A 126 -1.58 17.53 4.95
C ALA A 126 -0.36 16.65 4.64
N HIS A 127 0.82 17.22 4.84
CA HIS A 127 2.08 16.49 4.93
C HIS A 127 2.08 15.56 6.16
N GLN A 128 3.07 14.66 6.21
CA GLN A 128 3.22 13.71 7.32
C GLN A 128 3.44 14.40 8.69
N ASP A 129 3.98 15.62 8.70
CA ASP A 129 4.18 16.44 9.90
C ASP A 129 2.95 17.29 10.29
N GLY A 130 1.84 17.17 9.53
CA GLY A 130 0.60 17.90 9.76
C GLY A 130 0.55 19.31 9.13
N SER A 131 1.62 19.76 8.46
CA SER A 131 1.58 21.01 7.69
C SER A 131 0.72 20.86 6.44
N LEU A 132 0.03 21.93 6.03
CA LEU A 132 -0.81 21.91 4.83
C LEU A 132 0.06 21.87 3.57
N GLN A 133 -0.36 21.04 2.60
CA GLN A 133 0.29 20.86 1.32
C GLN A 133 -0.48 21.63 0.24
N ASP A 134 0.02 22.82 -0.11
CA ASP A 134 -0.61 23.68 -1.11
C ASP A 134 -0.66 23.00 -2.50
N GLY A 135 -1.79 23.15 -3.19
CA GLY A 135 -2.06 22.53 -4.49
C GLY A 135 -2.43 21.04 -4.47
N TYR A 136 -2.58 20.42 -3.29
CA TYR A 136 -3.00 19.03 -3.14
C TYR A 136 -4.22 18.93 -2.22
N PHE A 137 -5.21 18.13 -2.61
CA PHE A 137 -6.51 18.10 -1.94
C PHE A 137 -6.97 16.66 -1.66
N VAL A 138 -7.84 16.51 -0.66
CA VAL A 138 -8.52 15.27 -0.31
C VAL A 138 -10.03 15.52 -0.24
N ALA A 139 -10.81 14.54 -0.64
CA ALA A 139 -12.27 14.55 -0.50
C ALA A 139 -12.78 13.12 -0.29
N GLU A 140 -13.92 12.98 0.37
CA GLU A 140 -14.62 11.71 0.53
C GLU A 140 -15.40 11.38 -0.75
N LEU A 141 -15.20 10.19 -1.31
CA LEU A 141 -15.84 9.74 -2.54
C LEU A 141 -16.92 8.67 -2.30
N THR A 142 -17.03 8.17 -1.06
CA THR A 142 -17.93 7.08 -0.70
C THR A 142 -19.36 7.35 -1.17
N GLY A 143 -19.95 6.37 -1.86
CA GLY A 143 -21.32 6.43 -2.37
C GLY A 143 -21.50 7.17 -3.69
N LEU A 144 -20.43 7.77 -4.25
CA LEU A 144 -20.41 8.30 -5.62
C LEU A 144 -19.71 7.36 -6.60
N ASN A 145 -18.79 6.53 -6.12
CA ASN A 145 -18.05 5.61 -6.97
C ASN A 145 -18.79 4.28 -7.12
N THR A 146 -19.21 3.96 -8.34
CA THR A 146 -19.94 2.73 -8.68
C THR A 146 -19.10 1.46 -8.56
N ARG A 147 -17.78 1.59 -8.35
CA ARG A 147 -16.84 0.48 -8.13
C ARG A 147 -16.77 0.02 -6.66
N GLU A 148 -17.45 0.72 -5.75
CA GLU A 148 -17.51 0.36 -4.31
C GLU A 148 -18.52 -0.79 -4.01
N HIS A 149 -19.06 -1.43 -5.05
CA HIS A 149 -20.02 -2.54 -4.95
C HIS A 149 -19.52 -3.81 -5.65
#